data_AF-A0A0A2JH56-F1
#
_entry.id   AF-A0A0A2JH56-F1
#
_cell.length_a   1.000
_cell.length_b   1.000
_cell.length_c   1.000
_cell.angle_alpha   90.00
_cell.angle_beta   90.00
_cell.angle_gamma   90.00
#
_symmetry.space_group_name_H-M   'P 1'
#
loop_
_entity.id
_entity.type
_entity.pdbx_description
1 polymer ?
#
loop_
_entity_poly.entity_id
_entity_poly.type
_entity_poly.pdbx_seq_one_letter_code
_entity_poly.pdbx_strand_id
1 'polypeptide(L)'
;MGDPTKGRVEQFTSDIIPLFHGPFIKIRLLPSEKEYTVSKPLLCAESPVFSAMFQPGFREEQEQTATLQEERGIVSTQSTQALIHWLYLRTVKFDIQDKTDRISAAIELARLADKYGITGIESDVSDYIQYIIDYQDPEFSVCNDNNTWLISDHIIWGSFLPREHPVRRTLAVACVAGYLGGKNHKFAQEAEDYPNFGADLLREVRLALNTSHCSGGNVSFTDPFTEGEIFLGRS
;
A
#
# COMPACT_ATOMS: atom_id res chain seq x y z
N MET A 1 -6.61 35.87 -19.52
CA MET A 1 -5.93 34.70 -18.92
C MET A 1 -6.94 34.10 -17.95
N GLY A 2 -7.54 32.95 -18.28
CA GLY A 2 -8.55 32.32 -17.43
C GLY A 2 -7.90 31.69 -16.20
N ASP A 3 -8.55 31.81 -15.05
CA ASP A 3 -8.09 31.21 -13.79
C ASP A 3 -8.14 29.67 -13.88
N PRO A 4 -7.00 28.96 -13.82
CA PRO A 4 -6.95 27.50 -13.92
C PRO A 4 -7.67 26.79 -12.76
N THR A 5 -7.95 27.48 -11.65
CA THR A 5 -8.72 26.92 -10.53
C THR A 5 -10.21 26.90 -10.81
N LYS A 6 -10.73 27.81 -11.64
CA LYS A 6 -12.16 27.86 -12.00
C LYS A 6 -12.63 26.58 -12.71
N GLY A 7 -11.80 26.05 -13.62
CA GLY A 7 -12.09 24.78 -14.30
C GLY A 7 -12.11 23.57 -13.37
N ARG A 8 -11.28 23.55 -12.32
CA ARG A 8 -11.25 22.45 -11.33
C ARG A 8 -12.47 22.46 -10.41
N VAL A 9 -12.94 23.64 -10.01
CA VAL A 9 -14.11 23.76 -9.13
C VAL A 9 -15.39 23.38 -9.89
N GLU A 10 -15.56 23.90 -11.11
CA GLU A 10 -16.74 23.58 -11.93
C GLU A 10 -16.83 22.08 -12.23
N GLN A 11 -15.70 21.46 -12.59
CA GLN A 11 -15.59 20.01 -12.83
C GLN A 11 -15.90 19.18 -11.58
N PHE A 12 -15.46 19.62 -10.40
CA PHE A 12 -15.80 18.95 -9.15
C PHE A 12 -17.33 18.98 -8.89
N THR A 13 -17.96 20.14 -9.06
CA THR A 13 -19.41 20.27 -8.86
C THR A 13 -20.24 19.48 -9.88
N SER A 14 -19.79 19.39 -11.14
CA SER A 14 -20.54 18.69 -12.19
C SER A 14 -20.33 17.19 -12.20
N ASP A 15 -19.10 16.73 -11.95
CA ASP A 15 -18.72 15.34 -12.23
C ASP A 15 -18.55 14.52 -10.94
N ILE A 16 -18.12 15.16 -9.85
CA ILE A 16 -17.73 14.46 -8.61
C ILE A 16 -18.87 14.48 -7.57
N ILE A 17 -19.52 15.63 -7.34
CA ILE A 17 -20.62 15.74 -6.37
C ILE A 17 -21.75 14.73 -6.63
N PRO A 18 -22.23 14.54 -7.88
CA PRO A 18 -23.32 13.59 -8.14
C PRO A 18 -22.99 12.15 -7.71
N LEU A 19 -21.70 11.78 -7.69
CA LEU A 19 -21.27 10.44 -7.28
C LEU A 19 -21.52 10.16 -5.80
N PHE A 20 -21.78 11.15 -4.95
CA PHE A 20 -22.02 10.95 -3.52
C PHE A 20 -23.50 10.70 -3.17
N HIS A 21 -24.43 11.02 -4.08
CA HIS A 21 -25.86 11.09 -3.77
C HIS A 21 -26.66 9.83 -4.12
N GLY A 22 -25.98 8.75 -4.49
CA GLY A 22 -26.58 7.44 -4.78
C GLY A 22 -26.84 7.20 -6.28
N PRO A 23 -27.38 6.04 -6.67
CA PRO A 23 -27.92 4.97 -5.81
C PRO A 23 -26.85 4.28 -4.94
N PHE A 24 -27.27 3.75 -3.80
CA PHE A 24 -26.39 3.04 -2.87
C PHE A 24 -26.52 1.53 -3.04
N ILE A 25 -25.40 0.82 -2.92
CA ILE A 25 -25.33 -0.64 -2.89
C ILE A 25 -24.71 -1.10 -1.57
N LYS A 26 -24.81 -2.41 -1.30
CA LYS A 26 -24.16 -3.04 -0.17
C LYS A 26 -22.90 -3.80 -0.58
N ILE A 27 -21.83 -3.69 0.19
CA ILE A 27 -20.71 -4.63 0.17
C ILE A 27 -20.87 -5.54 1.38
N ARG A 28 -21.06 -6.85 1.16
CA ARG A 28 -21.18 -7.86 2.21
C ARG A 28 -19.91 -8.70 2.26
N LEU A 29 -19.32 -8.84 3.43
CA LEU A 29 -18.18 -9.72 3.67
C LEU A 29 -18.63 -11.08 4.19
N LEU A 30 -18.02 -12.17 3.71
CA LEU A 30 -18.24 -13.52 4.22
C LEU A 30 -16.91 -14.15 4.67
N PRO A 31 -16.87 -14.88 5.80
CA PRO A 31 -18.00 -15.30 6.62
C PRO A 31 -18.44 -14.31 7.71
N SER A 32 -17.78 -13.16 7.88
CA SER A 32 -18.11 -12.23 8.98
C SER A 32 -19.51 -11.59 8.92
N GLU A 33 -20.20 -11.69 7.78
CA GLU A 33 -21.52 -11.11 7.49
C GLU A 33 -21.60 -9.58 7.69
N LYS A 34 -20.46 -8.89 7.75
CA LYS A 34 -20.43 -7.42 7.86
C LYS A 34 -20.89 -6.79 6.55
N GLU A 35 -21.76 -5.80 6.66
CA GLU A 35 -22.30 -5.05 5.52
C GLU A 35 -21.89 -3.57 5.59
N TYR A 36 -21.53 -3.02 4.44
CA TYR A 36 -21.25 -1.61 4.26
C TYR A 36 -22.09 -1.04 3.14
N THR A 37 -22.62 0.16 3.34
CA THR A 37 -23.36 0.88 2.29
C THR A 37 -22.43 1.87 1.60
N VAL A 38 -22.36 1.81 0.28
CA VAL A 38 -21.48 2.66 -0.54
C VAL A 38 -22.22 3.15 -1.78
N SER A 39 -21.85 4.32 -2.27
CA SER A 39 -22.39 4.86 -3.52
C SER A 39 -21.95 4.00 -4.71
N LYS A 40 -22.93 3.48 -5.47
CA LYS A 40 -22.67 2.67 -6.66
C LYS A 40 -21.93 3.45 -7.75
N PRO A 41 -22.34 4.69 -8.12
CA PRO A 41 -21.58 5.50 -9.06
C PRO A 41 -20.11 5.69 -8.66
N LEU A 42 -19.85 5.96 -7.38
CA LEU A 42 -18.48 6.16 -6.89
C LEU A 42 -17.66 4.88 -6.99
N LEU A 43 -18.19 3.76 -6.51
CA LEU A 43 -17.50 2.47 -6.56
C LEU A 43 -17.23 2.01 -8.00
N CYS A 44 -18.22 2.17 -8.89
CA CYS A 44 -18.11 1.76 -10.29
C CYS A 44 -17.14 2.66 -11.07
N ALA A 45 -17.10 3.96 -10.79
CA ALA A 45 -16.16 4.88 -11.42
C ALA A 45 -14.70 4.50 -11.14
N GLU A 46 -14.42 3.98 -9.95
CA GLU A 46 -13.07 3.62 -9.50
C GLU A 46 -12.70 2.17 -9.80
N SER A 47 -13.67 1.30 -10.13
CA SER A 47 -13.44 -0.13 -10.31
C SER A 47 -14.16 -0.66 -11.55
N PRO A 48 -13.41 -1.12 -12.57
CA PRO A 48 -14.00 -1.81 -13.72
C PRO A 48 -14.61 -3.16 -13.30
N VAL A 49 -14.09 -3.79 -12.25
CA VAL A 49 -14.63 -5.06 -11.73
C VAL A 49 -16.00 -4.83 -11.10
N PHE A 50 -16.15 -3.85 -10.20
CA PHE A 50 -17.46 -3.53 -9.65
C PHE A 50 -18.42 -3.00 -10.72
N SER A 51 -17.94 -2.21 -11.68
CA SER A 51 -18.74 -1.81 -12.84
C SER A 51 -19.32 -3.01 -13.59
N ALA A 52 -18.51 -4.05 -13.82
CA ALA A 52 -18.95 -5.28 -14.47
C ALA A 52 -19.93 -6.09 -13.59
N MET A 53 -19.67 -6.19 -12.28
CA MET A 53 -20.55 -6.89 -11.33
C MET A 53 -21.98 -6.33 -11.33
N PHE A 54 -22.12 -5.02 -11.46
CA PHE A 54 -23.43 -4.36 -11.43
C PHE A 54 -24.05 -4.12 -12.82
N GLN A 55 -23.60 -4.85 -13.85
CA GLN A 55 -24.27 -4.86 -15.14
C GLN A 55 -25.60 -5.63 -15.09
N PRO A 56 -26.57 -5.29 -15.96
CA PRO A 56 -27.81 -6.05 -16.06
C PRO A 56 -27.57 -7.53 -16.32
N GLY A 57 -28.29 -8.40 -15.62
CA GLY A 57 -28.19 -9.85 -15.76
C GLY A 57 -27.29 -10.54 -14.73
N PHE A 58 -26.58 -9.76 -13.90
CA PHE A 58 -25.85 -10.28 -12.74
C PHE A 58 -26.68 -10.19 -11.46
N ARG A 59 -26.39 -11.10 -10.52
CA ARG A 59 -27.10 -11.18 -9.24
C ARG A 59 -26.88 -9.94 -8.40
N GLU A 60 -25.67 -9.40 -8.45
CA GLU A 60 -25.24 -8.21 -7.72
C GLU A 60 -26.05 -6.97 -8.14
N GLU A 61 -26.42 -6.87 -9.42
CA GLU A 61 -27.30 -5.82 -9.91
C GLU A 61 -28.73 -5.99 -9.37
N GLN A 62 -29.27 -7.20 -9.37
CA GLN A 62 -30.63 -7.43 -8.85
C GLN A 62 -30.74 -7.22 -7.34
N GLU A 63 -29.74 -7.69 -6.59
CA GLU A 63 -29.71 -7.59 -5.13
C GLU A 63 -29.13 -6.25 -4.62
N GLN A 64 -28.59 -5.41 -5.53
CA GLN A 64 -27.83 -4.20 -5.21
C GLN A 64 -26.78 -4.48 -4.11
N THR A 65 -26.15 -5.66 -4.17
CA THR A 65 -25.25 -6.18 -3.15
C THR A 65 -24.09 -6.92 -3.81
N ALA A 66 -22.86 -6.49 -3.56
CA ALA A 66 -21.65 -7.23 -3.90
C ALA A 66 -21.20 -8.06 -2.68
N THR A 67 -21.07 -9.37 -2.86
CA THR A 67 -20.59 -10.27 -1.79
C THR A 67 -19.11 -10.59 -2.01
N LEU A 68 -18.26 -10.20 -1.07
CA LEU A 68 -16.82 -10.47 -1.11
C LEU A 68 -16.47 -11.56 -0.10
N GLN A 69 -15.68 -12.53 -0.54
CA GLN A 69 -15.11 -13.54 0.35
C GLN A 69 -13.90 -12.94 1.07
N GLU A 70 -13.92 -12.98 2.40
CA GLU A 70 -12.77 -12.64 3.21
C GLU A 70 -11.63 -13.60 2.86
N GLU A 71 -10.48 -13.01 2.56
CA GLU A 71 -9.31 -13.72 2.06
C GLU A 71 -8.09 -13.12 2.75
N ARG A 72 -7.36 -13.96 3.48
CA ARG A 72 -6.20 -13.53 4.27
C ARG A 72 -5.20 -12.78 3.39
N GLY A 73 -4.80 -11.59 3.84
CA GLY A 73 -3.84 -10.77 3.12
C GLY A 73 -4.43 -10.03 1.91
N ILE A 74 -5.75 -10.07 1.68
CA ILE A 74 -6.42 -9.36 0.58
C ILE A 74 -7.71 -8.68 1.08
N VAL A 75 -8.74 -9.46 1.39
CA VAL A 75 -10.07 -8.97 1.73
C VAL A 75 -10.29 -9.17 3.23
N SER A 76 -10.34 -8.08 3.98
CA SER A 76 -10.66 -8.08 5.40
C SER A 76 -11.63 -6.95 5.71
N THR A 77 -12.19 -6.96 6.93
CA THR A 77 -12.98 -5.85 7.45
C THR A 77 -12.22 -4.52 7.29
N GLN A 78 -10.95 -4.51 7.65
CA GLN A 78 -10.13 -3.30 7.72
C GLN A 78 -9.67 -2.82 6.33
N SER A 79 -9.29 -3.71 5.41
CA SER A 79 -9.01 -3.30 4.02
C SER A 79 -10.27 -2.78 3.32
N THR A 80 -11.44 -3.38 3.57
CA THR A 80 -12.72 -2.93 3.01
C THR A 80 -13.12 -1.56 3.55
N GLN A 81 -13.02 -1.35 4.86
CA GLN A 81 -13.31 -0.04 5.48
C GLN A 81 -12.35 1.04 4.98
N ALA A 82 -11.06 0.73 4.86
CA ALA A 82 -10.06 1.66 4.34
C ALA A 82 -10.28 1.99 2.86
N LEU A 83 -10.71 1.02 2.04
CA LEU A 83 -11.11 1.27 0.67
C LEU A 83 -12.30 2.23 0.61
N ILE A 84 -13.36 1.97 1.39
CA ILE A 84 -14.52 2.87 1.45
C ILE A 84 -14.10 4.26 1.90
N HIS A 85 -13.26 4.37 2.93
CA HIS A 85 -12.71 5.66 3.36
C HIS A 85 -12.01 6.37 2.20
N TRP A 86 -11.11 5.68 1.50
CA TRP A 86 -10.35 6.24 0.39
C TRP A 86 -11.26 6.67 -0.78
N LEU A 87 -12.29 5.89 -1.13
CA LEU A 87 -13.25 6.27 -2.18
C LEU A 87 -13.89 7.63 -1.91
N TYR A 88 -14.22 7.92 -0.65
CA TYR A 88 -14.91 9.15 -0.26
C TYR A 88 -13.97 10.33 0.04
N LEU A 89 -12.82 10.08 0.66
CA LEU A 89 -11.95 11.13 1.21
C LEU A 89 -10.57 11.20 0.56
N ARG A 90 -10.22 10.23 -0.29
CA ARG A 90 -8.91 10.11 -0.96
C ARG A 90 -7.74 10.14 0.02
N THR A 91 -7.94 9.49 1.17
CA THR A 91 -6.93 9.33 2.21
C THR A 91 -6.97 7.92 2.78
N VAL A 92 -5.79 7.33 3.01
CA VAL A 92 -5.65 6.03 3.66
C VAL A 92 -5.56 6.23 5.17
N LYS A 93 -6.44 5.58 5.92
CA LYS A 93 -6.45 5.62 7.39
C LYS A 93 -6.97 4.31 7.96
N PHE A 94 -6.33 3.86 9.04
CA PHE A 94 -6.73 2.68 9.81
C PHE A 94 -6.86 3.05 11.29
N ASP A 95 -7.84 2.47 11.96
CA ASP A 95 -8.01 2.57 13.42
C ASP A 95 -7.32 1.38 14.10
N ILE A 96 -6.00 1.30 13.92
CA ILE A 96 -5.14 0.22 14.42
C ILE A 96 -3.97 0.88 15.14
N GLN A 97 -3.67 0.41 16.36
CA GLN A 97 -2.58 0.96 17.17
C GLN A 97 -1.23 0.35 16.82
N ASP A 98 -1.18 -0.97 16.65
CA ASP A 98 0.07 -1.68 16.35
C ASP A 98 0.58 -1.37 14.94
N LYS A 99 1.88 -1.04 14.83
CA LYS A 99 2.50 -0.64 13.56
C LYS A 99 2.58 -1.81 12.57
N THR A 100 2.87 -3.01 13.04
CA THR A 100 2.94 -4.22 12.21
C THR A 100 1.58 -4.48 11.57
N ASP A 101 0.51 -4.40 12.36
CA ASP A 101 -0.87 -4.60 11.91
C ASP A 101 -1.33 -3.48 10.97
N ARG A 102 -0.90 -2.24 11.19
CA ARG A 102 -1.16 -1.13 10.26
C ARG A 102 -0.52 -1.37 8.90
N ILE A 103 0.71 -1.88 8.86
CA ILE A 103 1.39 -2.25 7.60
C ILE A 103 0.66 -3.43 6.95
N SER A 104 0.25 -4.44 7.71
CA SER A 104 -0.56 -5.55 7.21
C SER A 104 -1.84 -5.05 6.54
N ALA A 105 -2.60 -4.19 7.20
CA ALA A 105 -3.86 -3.66 6.67
C ALA A 105 -3.66 -2.78 5.43
N ALA A 106 -2.55 -2.03 5.35
CA ALA A 106 -2.18 -1.24 4.18
C ALA A 106 -1.85 -2.15 2.97
N ILE A 107 -1.10 -3.23 3.17
CA ILE A 107 -0.80 -4.20 2.11
C ILE A 107 -2.09 -4.93 1.66
N GLU A 108 -2.96 -5.30 2.61
CA GLU A 108 -4.28 -5.86 2.29
C GLU A 108 -5.09 -4.90 1.42
N LEU A 109 -5.10 -3.60 1.74
CA LEU A 109 -5.78 -2.58 0.92
C LEU A 109 -5.19 -2.50 -0.50
N ALA A 110 -3.86 -2.50 -0.66
CA ALA A 110 -3.25 -2.52 -1.98
C ALA A 110 -3.66 -3.76 -2.79
N ARG A 111 -3.68 -4.94 -2.15
CA ARG A 111 -4.07 -6.19 -2.81
C ARG A 111 -5.56 -6.26 -3.10
N LEU A 112 -6.39 -5.69 -2.23
CA LEU A 112 -7.82 -5.50 -2.49
C LEU A 112 -8.03 -4.62 -3.72
N ALA A 113 -7.35 -3.47 -3.76
CA ALA A 113 -7.42 -2.55 -4.88
C ALA A 113 -7.02 -3.23 -6.20
N ASP A 114 -5.87 -3.92 -6.22
CA ASP A 114 -5.41 -4.70 -7.37
C ASP A 114 -6.44 -5.74 -7.83
N LYS A 115 -6.98 -6.54 -6.89
CA LYS A 115 -7.99 -7.57 -7.17
C LYS A 115 -9.25 -7.02 -7.82
N TYR A 116 -9.66 -5.80 -7.46
CA TYR A 116 -10.85 -5.14 -8.00
C TYR A 116 -10.51 -4.09 -9.07
N GLY A 117 -9.28 -4.02 -9.55
CA GLY A 117 -8.83 -3.11 -10.60
C GLY A 117 -8.96 -1.63 -10.25
N ILE A 118 -8.81 -1.29 -8.96
CA ILE A 118 -8.86 0.08 -8.46
C ILE A 118 -7.45 0.68 -8.54
N THR A 119 -7.32 1.75 -9.32
CA THR A 119 -6.04 2.43 -9.56
C THR A 119 -6.02 3.82 -8.93
N GLY A 120 -4.84 4.39 -8.75
CA GLY A 120 -4.62 5.72 -8.17
C GLY A 120 -4.47 5.72 -6.64
N ILE A 121 -4.72 4.60 -5.98
CA ILE A 121 -4.56 4.42 -4.53
C ILE A 121 -3.13 3.98 -4.16
N GLU A 122 -2.34 3.52 -5.13
CA GLU A 122 -1.08 2.81 -4.89
C GLU A 122 -0.05 3.70 -4.19
N SER A 123 0.07 4.96 -4.62
CA SER A 123 0.94 5.95 -4.00
C SER A 123 0.50 6.30 -2.58
N ASP A 124 -0.81 6.52 -2.35
CA ASP A 124 -1.33 6.85 -1.02
C ASP A 124 -1.06 5.73 -0.01
N VAL A 125 -1.18 4.46 -0.44
CA VAL A 125 -0.86 3.31 0.40
C VAL A 125 0.65 3.22 0.64
N SER A 126 1.46 3.45 -0.39
CA SER A 126 2.93 3.46 -0.29
C SER A 126 3.41 4.51 0.72
N ASP A 127 2.90 5.74 0.61
CA ASP A 127 3.25 6.87 1.47
C ASP A 127 2.78 6.61 2.91
N TYR A 128 1.62 5.97 3.07
CA TYR A 128 1.14 5.57 4.39
C TYR A 128 2.05 4.52 5.06
N ILE A 129 2.52 3.51 4.31
CA ILE A 129 3.49 2.52 4.81
C ILE A 129 4.82 3.19 5.15
N GLN A 130 5.31 4.06 4.26
CA GLN A 130 6.52 4.85 4.47
C GLN A 130 6.45 5.62 5.79
N TYR A 131 5.34 6.33 6.02
CA TYR A 131 5.09 7.09 7.25
C TYR A 131 5.13 6.22 8.51
N ILE A 132 4.56 5.00 8.48
CA ILE A 132 4.55 4.11 9.66
C ILE A 132 5.97 3.65 10.02
N ILE A 133 6.75 3.32 9.00
CA ILE A 133 8.11 2.83 9.18
C ILE A 133 9.04 3.94 9.65
N ASP A 134 8.97 5.12 9.02
CA ASP A 134 9.80 6.29 9.36
C ASP A 134 9.46 6.86 10.74
N TYR A 135 8.25 6.63 11.24
CA TYR A 135 7.85 7.10 12.57
C TYR A 135 8.73 6.48 13.67
N GLN A 136 9.73 7.23 14.09
CA GLN A 136 10.62 6.90 15.20
C GLN A 136 9.87 7.05 16.52
N ASP A 137 9.86 5.97 17.31
CA ASP A 137 9.45 6.06 18.70
C ASP A 137 10.61 6.67 19.51
N PRO A 138 10.42 7.82 20.18
CA PRO A 138 11.46 8.46 20.98
C PRO A 138 12.08 7.54 22.04
N GLU A 139 11.38 6.49 22.47
CA GLU A 139 11.84 5.58 23.52
C GLU A 139 12.75 4.44 23.02
N PHE A 140 12.81 4.17 21.71
CA PHE A 140 13.52 3.01 21.14
C PHE A 140 14.65 3.42 20.17
N SER A 141 15.58 4.25 20.64
CA SER A 141 16.71 4.81 19.87
C SER A 141 17.86 3.83 19.56
N VAL A 142 17.71 2.52 19.77
CA VAL A 142 18.89 1.61 19.85
C VAL A 142 19.15 0.79 18.58
N CYS A 143 18.18 0.60 17.70
CA CYS A 143 18.37 -0.18 16.46
C CYS A 143 17.62 0.49 15.30
N ASN A 144 18.34 1.27 14.48
CA ASN A 144 17.80 2.07 13.36
C ASN A 144 17.55 1.22 12.10
N ASP A 145 16.92 0.06 12.24
CA ASP A 145 16.53 -0.72 11.07
C ASP A 145 15.12 -0.31 10.62
N ASN A 146 15.02 0.27 9.43
CA ASN A 146 13.74 0.65 8.77
C ASN A 146 12.83 -0.54 8.49
N ASN A 147 13.27 -1.76 8.81
CA ASN A 147 12.47 -2.95 8.65
C ASN A 147 11.94 -3.47 9.99
N THR A 148 12.18 -2.79 11.12
CA THR A 148 11.84 -3.28 12.47
C THR A 148 10.42 -3.84 12.56
N TRP A 149 9.44 -3.09 12.05
CA TRP A 149 8.01 -3.43 12.07
C TRP A 149 7.55 -4.34 10.93
N LEU A 150 8.45 -4.69 10.01
CA LEU A 150 8.15 -5.62 8.93
C LEU A 150 8.22 -7.06 9.42
N ILE A 151 7.30 -7.89 8.93
CA ILE A 151 7.29 -9.35 9.11
C ILE A 151 7.30 -10.05 7.76
N SER A 152 7.57 -11.36 7.74
CA SER A 152 7.62 -12.18 6.52
C SER A 152 6.36 -12.04 5.67
N ASP A 153 5.17 -12.04 6.29
CA ASP A 153 3.89 -11.89 5.57
C ASP A 153 3.84 -10.57 4.78
N HIS A 154 4.45 -9.48 5.26
CA HIS A 154 4.49 -8.21 4.51
C HIS A 154 5.28 -8.33 3.21
N ILE A 155 6.44 -8.98 3.29
CA ILE A 155 7.30 -9.22 2.13
C ILE A 155 6.61 -10.15 1.13
N ILE A 156 6.05 -11.26 1.63
CA ILE A 156 5.35 -12.26 0.83
C ILE A 156 4.14 -11.64 0.14
N TRP A 157 3.27 -10.97 0.89
CA TRP A 157 2.06 -10.36 0.33
C TRP A 157 2.37 -9.21 -0.62
N GLY A 158 3.36 -8.36 -0.28
CA GLY A 158 3.83 -7.31 -1.17
C GLY A 158 4.33 -7.86 -2.50
N SER A 159 5.04 -9.00 -2.49
CA SER A 159 5.60 -9.62 -3.71
C SER A 159 4.55 -10.08 -4.73
N PHE A 160 3.29 -10.24 -4.31
CA PHE A 160 2.16 -10.60 -5.18
C PHE A 160 1.53 -9.40 -5.90
N LEU A 161 1.91 -8.18 -5.55
CA LEU A 161 1.45 -6.98 -6.27
C LEU A 161 2.10 -6.89 -7.66
N PRO A 162 1.47 -6.19 -8.61
CA PRO A 162 2.02 -5.97 -9.94
C PRO A 162 3.45 -5.43 -9.92
N ARG A 163 4.21 -5.71 -10.98
CA ARG A 163 5.56 -5.17 -11.14
C ARG A 163 5.52 -3.63 -11.10
N GLU A 164 6.52 -3.03 -10.48
CA GLU A 164 6.64 -1.58 -10.29
C GLU A 164 5.58 -0.96 -9.36
N HIS A 165 4.75 -1.77 -8.68
CA HIS A 165 3.78 -1.24 -7.72
C HIS A 165 4.52 -0.49 -6.58
N PRO A 166 4.14 0.77 -6.26
CA PRO A 166 4.78 1.60 -5.24
C PRO A 166 5.06 0.87 -3.91
N VAL A 167 4.06 0.18 -3.36
CA VAL A 167 4.19 -0.61 -2.13
C VAL A 167 5.35 -1.62 -2.18
N ARG A 168 5.56 -2.33 -3.31
CA ARG A 168 6.69 -3.26 -3.45
C ARG A 168 8.02 -2.54 -3.31
N ARG A 169 8.12 -1.37 -3.96
CA ARG A 169 9.30 -0.53 -3.88
C ARG A 169 9.54 -0.05 -2.45
N THR A 170 8.53 0.48 -1.77
CA THR A 170 8.66 0.92 -0.37
C THR A 170 9.16 -0.20 0.54
N LEU A 171 8.63 -1.43 0.41
CA LEU A 171 9.09 -2.58 1.19
C LEU A 171 10.56 -2.96 0.87
N ALA A 172 10.94 -2.96 -0.41
CA ALA A 172 12.32 -3.24 -0.83
C ALA A 172 13.30 -2.18 -0.30
N VAL A 173 12.96 -0.89 -0.47
CA VAL A 173 13.73 0.26 0.02
C VAL A 173 13.96 0.15 1.54
N ALA A 174 12.93 -0.18 2.31
CA ALA A 174 13.01 -0.35 3.77
C ALA A 174 13.99 -1.47 4.20
N CYS A 175 14.27 -2.42 3.31
CA CYS A 175 15.15 -3.55 3.60
C CYS A 175 16.61 -3.32 3.19
N VAL A 176 16.91 -2.31 2.34
CA VAL A 176 18.27 -2.08 1.80
C VAL A 176 19.31 -1.89 2.89
N ALA A 177 19.01 -1.04 3.88
CA ALA A 177 19.88 -0.74 5.02
C ALA A 177 20.33 -2.03 5.74
N GLY A 178 19.36 -2.81 6.20
CA GLY A 178 19.61 -4.05 6.91
C GLY A 178 20.20 -5.16 6.03
N TYR A 179 19.94 -5.15 4.72
CA TYR A 179 20.46 -6.15 3.79
C TYR A 179 21.95 -5.93 3.48
N LEU A 180 22.38 -4.67 3.35
CA LEU A 180 23.78 -4.32 3.12
C LEU A 180 24.61 -4.30 4.41
N GLY A 181 24.01 -3.89 5.54
CA GLY A 181 24.72 -3.71 6.81
C GLY A 181 24.96 -5.00 7.61
N GLY A 182 24.08 -6.00 7.48
CA GLY A 182 24.12 -7.20 8.31
C GLY A 182 24.66 -8.44 7.59
N LYS A 183 25.38 -9.32 8.30
CA LYS A 183 25.76 -10.65 7.77
C LYS A 183 24.56 -11.55 7.50
N ASN A 184 23.51 -11.40 8.31
CA ASN A 184 22.28 -12.19 8.24
C ASN A 184 21.08 -11.23 8.24
N HIS A 185 20.60 -10.88 7.04
CA HIS A 185 19.37 -10.10 6.93
C HIS A 185 18.14 -10.94 7.28
N LYS A 186 17.22 -10.40 8.08
CA LYS A 186 16.04 -11.18 8.54
C LYS A 186 15.12 -11.65 7.40
N PHE A 187 15.17 -10.99 6.24
CA PHE A 187 14.40 -11.38 5.05
C PHE A 187 15.26 -11.98 3.92
N ALA A 188 16.45 -12.50 4.25
CA ALA A 188 17.32 -13.12 3.25
C ALA A 188 16.64 -14.32 2.58
N GLN A 189 15.95 -15.16 3.35
CA GLN A 189 15.22 -16.31 2.83
C GLN A 189 14.07 -15.88 1.91
N GLU A 190 13.32 -14.86 2.28
CA GLU A 190 12.22 -14.33 1.46
C GLU A 190 12.73 -13.71 0.15
N ALA A 191 13.93 -13.11 0.14
CA ALA A 191 14.55 -12.63 -1.09
C ALA A 191 14.92 -13.78 -2.05
N GLU A 192 15.24 -14.96 -1.52
CA GLU A 192 15.51 -16.18 -2.31
C GLU A 192 14.21 -16.86 -2.77
N ASP A 193 13.25 -17.01 -1.87
CA ASP A 193 12.01 -17.76 -2.12
C ASP A 193 10.98 -16.98 -2.96
N TYR A 194 11.05 -15.65 -2.96
CA TYR A 194 10.14 -14.77 -3.68
C TYR A 194 10.92 -13.88 -4.67
N PRO A 195 11.18 -14.37 -5.90
CA PRO A 195 12.03 -13.68 -6.88
C PRO A 195 11.58 -12.27 -7.24
N ASN A 196 10.27 -11.98 -7.13
CA ASN A 196 9.74 -10.63 -7.31
C ASN A 196 10.30 -9.65 -6.27
N PHE A 197 10.30 -10.05 -4.99
CA PHE A 197 10.89 -9.25 -3.93
C PHE A 197 12.41 -9.21 -4.05
N GLY A 198 13.07 -10.34 -4.33
CA GLY A 198 14.51 -10.37 -4.56
C GLY A 198 14.96 -9.43 -5.68
N ALA A 199 14.22 -9.38 -6.80
CA ALA A 199 14.49 -8.46 -7.91
C ALA A 199 14.32 -6.99 -7.50
N ASP A 200 13.27 -6.66 -6.75
CA ASP A 200 13.04 -5.31 -6.26
C ASP A 200 14.15 -4.89 -5.28
N LEU A 201 14.52 -5.77 -4.35
CA LEU A 201 15.59 -5.53 -3.38
C LEU A 201 16.94 -5.29 -4.07
N LEU A 202 17.32 -6.15 -5.02
CA LEU A 202 18.56 -5.99 -5.78
C LEU A 202 18.58 -4.70 -6.61
N ARG A 203 17.42 -4.29 -7.14
CA ARG A 203 17.29 -3.01 -7.83
C ARG A 203 17.57 -1.84 -6.90
N GLU A 204 16.94 -1.81 -5.73
CA GLU A 204 17.12 -0.71 -4.77
C GLU A 204 18.53 -0.71 -4.16
N VAL A 205 19.12 -1.89 -3.91
CA VAL A 205 20.54 -2.02 -3.52
C VAL A 205 21.46 -1.41 -4.58
N ARG A 206 21.23 -1.70 -5.87
CA ARG A 206 22.02 -1.09 -6.95
C ARG A 206 21.90 0.43 -6.94
N LEU A 207 20.70 0.98 -6.71
CA LEU A 207 20.49 2.42 -6.63
C LEU A 207 21.26 3.03 -5.44
N ALA A 208 21.17 2.43 -4.26
CA ALA A 208 21.87 2.88 -3.06
C ALA A 208 23.40 2.83 -3.21
N LEU A 209 23.94 1.78 -3.85
CA LEU A 209 25.38 1.66 -4.09
C LEU A 209 25.88 2.67 -5.15
N ASN A 210 25.05 3.08 -6.11
CA ASN A 210 25.42 4.12 -7.07
C ASN A 210 25.55 5.51 -6.43
N THR A 211 24.92 5.72 -5.27
CA THR A 211 25.02 6.95 -4.47
C THR A 211 26.09 6.84 -3.37
N SER A 212 26.94 5.81 -3.40
CA SER A 212 27.94 5.59 -2.35
C SER A 212 29.08 6.60 -2.38
N HIS A 213 29.60 6.91 -1.18
CA HIS A 213 30.72 7.80 -0.97
C HIS A 213 31.89 7.05 -0.36
N CYS A 214 33.08 7.23 -0.94
CA CYS A 214 34.35 6.69 -0.42
C CYS A 214 35.15 7.81 0.21
N SER A 215 35.22 7.84 1.54
CA SER A 215 36.05 8.79 2.28
C SER A 215 36.91 8.04 3.31
N GLY A 216 38.23 8.20 3.21
CA GLY A 216 39.17 7.74 4.24
C GLY A 216 39.20 6.23 4.49
N GLY A 217 38.88 5.40 3.48
CA GLY A 217 38.88 3.94 3.60
C GLY A 217 37.57 3.33 4.09
N ASN A 218 36.58 4.14 4.48
CA ASN A 218 35.23 3.68 4.78
C ASN A 218 34.33 3.89 3.55
N VAL A 219 33.54 2.87 3.22
CA VAL A 219 32.50 2.96 2.20
C VAL A 219 31.18 3.22 2.90
N SER A 220 30.42 4.19 2.42
CA SER A 220 29.09 4.53 2.94
C SER A 220 28.10 4.71 1.80
N PHE A 221 26.81 4.58 2.08
CA PHE A 221 25.74 4.86 1.14
C PHE A 221 24.62 5.63 1.82
N THR A 222 23.89 6.42 1.03
CA THR A 222 22.65 7.05 1.46
C THR A 222 21.55 6.00 1.54
N ASP A 223 20.98 5.80 2.72
CA ASP A 223 19.81 4.99 2.96
C ASP A 223 18.67 5.48 2.06
N PRO A 224 18.19 4.66 1.11
CA PRO A 224 17.14 5.10 0.20
C PRO A 224 15.79 5.28 0.91
N PHE A 225 15.66 4.84 2.17
CA PHE A 225 14.43 4.99 2.95
C PHE A 225 14.39 6.28 3.78
N THR A 226 15.46 6.59 4.51
CA THR A 226 15.53 7.75 5.43
C THR A 226 16.36 8.92 4.91
N GLU A 227 17.06 8.74 3.79
CA GLU A 227 18.09 9.65 3.26
C GLU A 227 19.31 9.84 4.19
N GLY A 228 19.42 9.07 5.27
CA GLY A 228 20.57 9.07 6.18
C GLY A 228 21.82 8.35 5.63
N GLU A 229 23.00 8.62 6.18
CA GLU A 229 24.26 7.97 5.76
C GLU A 229 24.52 6.66 6.55
N ILE A 230 24.70 5.54 5.84
CA ILE A 230 24.99 4.21 6.40
C ILE A 230 26.41 3.77 6.00
N PHE A 231 27.22 3.35 6.97
CA PHE A 231 28.60 2.86 6.73
C PHE A 231 28.64 1.34 6.57
N LEU A 232 29.28 0.87 5.49
CA LEU A 232 29.51 -0.55 5.24
C LEU A 232 30.72 -1.07 6.04
N GLY A 233 30.60 -2.27 6.62
CA GLY A 233 31.71 -2.99 7.23
C GLY A 233 31.97 -2.73 8.71
N ARG A 234 31.08 -2.02 9.43
CA ARG A 234 31.10 -2.01 10.90
C ARG A 234 30.33 -3.22 11.43
N SER A 235 31.04 -4.33 11.64
CA SER A 235 30.58 -5.48 12.43
C SER A 235 30.94 -5.33 13.90
#